data_AF-A0A516GN43-F1
#
_entry.id   AF-A0A516GN43-F1
#
_cell.length_a   1.000
_cell.length_b   1.000
_cell.length_c   1.000
_cell.angle_alpha   90.00
_cell.angle_beta   90.00
_cell.angle_gamma   90.00
#
_symmetry.space_group_name_H-M   'P 1'
#
loop_
_entity.id
_entity.type
_entity.pdbx_description
1 polymer ?
#
loop_
_entity_poly.entity_id
_entity_poly.type
_entity_poly.pdbx_seq_one_letter_code
_entity_poly.pdbx_strand_id
1 'polypeptide(L)'
;MSSDITSKVESENKSFVSDVVDIMGSSDDDDTKKSKILNRKKTHDGMVSKAFGDDNVFSSYKKKVDAKIQPFKWKYKMASLVF
;
A
#
# COMPACT_ATOMS: atom_id res chain seq x y z
N MET A 1 17.93 -9.19 5.78
CA MET A 1 17.24 -8.00 6.33
C MET A 1 17.32 -8.10 7.85
N SER A 2 17.60 -7.01 8.56
CA SER A 2 17.54 -7.04 10.04
C SER A 2 16.11 -7.35 10.49
N SER A 3 15.91 -8.17 11.53
CA SER A 3 14.59 -8.56 12.01
C SER A 3 13.71 -7.36 12.43
N ASP A 4 14.35 -6.27 12.84
CA ASP A 4 13.70 -4.98 13.15
C ASP A 4 13.07 -4.31 11.92
N ILE A 5 13.70 -4.44 10.76
CA ILE A 5 13.21 -3.88 9.50
C ILE A 5 11.99 -4.65 9.02
N THR A 6 12.06 -5.99 9.09
CA THR A 6 10.93 -6.86 8.73
C THR A 6 9.71 -6.58 9.61
N SER A 7 9.90 -6.47 10.93
CA SER A 7 8.80 -6.21 11.87
C SER A 7 8.14 -4.84 11.63
N LYS A 8 8.94 -3.81 11.32
CA LYS A 8 8.42 -2.48 10.98
C LYS A 8 7.63 -2.48 9.66
N VAL A 9 8.14 -3.17 8.63
CA VAL A 9 7.44 -3.29 7.34
C VAL A 9 6.14 -4.07 7.49
N GLU A 10 6.13 -5.14 8.30
CA GLU A 10 4.91 -5.90 8.57
C GLU A 10 3.86 -5.09 9.34
N SER A 11 4.28 -4.35 10.37
CA SER A 11 3.39 -3.46 11.11
C SER A 11 2.81 -2.38 10.20
N GLU A 12 3.64 -1.76 9.36
CA GLU A 12 3.22 -0.73 8.42
C GLU A 12 2.27 -1.28 7.35
N ASN A 13 2.51 -2.50 6.85
CA ASN A 13 1.60 -3.18 5.93
C ASN A 13 0.22 -3.43 6.55
N LYS A 14 0.17 -3.88 7.82
CA LYS A 14 -1.10 -4.11 8.52
C LYS A 14 -1.88 -2.81 8.70
N SER A 15 -1.21 -1.74 9.17
CA SER A 15 -1.82 -0.42 9.32
C SER A 15 -2.32 0.10 7.98
N PHE A 16 -1.51 -0.01 6.92
CA PHE A 16 -1.89 0.40 5.58
C PHE A 16 -3.16 -0.30 5.08
N VAL A 17 -3.28 -1.62 5.27
CA VAL A 17 -4.49 -2.37 4.88
C VAL A 17 -5.70 -1.92 5.69
N SER A 18 -5.55 -1.73 7.01
CA SER A 18 -6.63 -1.22 7.86
C SER A 18 -7.12 0.14 7.38
N ASP A 19 -6.19 1.08 7.17
CA ASP A 19 -6.51 2.44 6.73
C ASP A 19 -7.22 2.44 5.37
N VAL A 20 -6.83 1.57 4.44
CA VAL A 20 -7.52 1.41 3.15
C VAL A 20 -8.94 0.90 3.34
N VAL A 21 -9.16 -0.10 4.19
CA VAL A 21 -10.50 -0.64 4.47
C VAL A 21 -11.38 0.44 5.12
N ASP A 22 -10.84 1.19 6.08
CA ASP A 22 -11.55 2.27 6.77
C ASP A 22 -11.91 3.41 5.82
N ILE A 23 -11.00 3.81 4.93
CA ILE A 23 -11.28 4.82 3.89
C ILE A 23 -12.36 4.30 2.93
N MET A 24 -12.30 3.04 2.53
CA MET A 24 -13.32 2.48 1.63
C MET A 24 -14.70 2.39 2.30
N GLY A 25 -14.74 2.07 3.60
CA GLY A 25 -15.95 1.99 4.42
C GLY A 25 -16.50 3.35 4.88
N SER A 26 -15.77 4.45 4.65
CA SER A 26 -16.21 5.78 5.05
C SER A 26 -17.42 6.26 4.24
N SER A 27 -18.10 7.29 4.73
CA SER A 27 -19.17 7.98 4.02
C SER A 27 -18.67 9.02 3.01
N ASP A 28 -17.36 9.10 2.75
CA ASP A 28 -16.80 10.04 1.78
C ASP A 28 -17.21 9.66 0.34
N ASP A 29 -17.17 10.64 -0.56
CA ASP A 29 -17.31 10.39 -1.99
C ASP A 29 -16.10 9.63 -2.57
N ASP A 30 -16.29 9.01 -3.73
CA ASP A 30 -15.29 8.17 -4.37
C ASP A 30 -13.98 8.90 -4.68
N ASP A 31 -14.01 10.20 -5.01
CA ASP A 31 -12.82 10.95 -5.35
C ASP A 31 -12.01 11.34 -4.10
N THR A 32 -12.70 11.69 -3.02
CA THR A 32 -12.09 11.86 -1.70
C THR A 32 -11.45 10.58 -1.22
N LYS A 33 -12.12 9.42 -1.36
CA LYS A 33 -11.57 8.11 -1.02
C LYS A 33 -10.30 7.79 -1.82
N LYS A 34 -10.33 7.98 -3.13
CA LYS A 34 -9.14 7.78 -4.00
C LYS A 34 -7.98 8.65 -3.54
N SER A 35 -8.24 9.93 -3.25
CA SER A 35 -7.21 10.87 -2.80
C SER A 35 -6.57 10.43 -1.47
N LYS A 36 -7.39 10.03 -0.49
CA LYS A 36 -6.93 9.53 0.81
C LYS A 36 -6.07 8.27 0.66
N ILE A 37 -6.50 7.31 -0.16
CA ILE A 37 -5.72 6.08 -0.38
C ILE A 37 -4.41 6.38 -1.11
N LEU A 38 -4.42 7.29 -2.09
CA LEU A 38 -3.23 7.66 -2.83
C LEU A 38 -2.20 8.36 -1.94
N ASN A 39 -2.63 9.20 -1.00
CA ASN A 39 -1.76 9.78 0.02
C ASN A 39 -1.22 8.71 0.97
N ARG A 40 -2.08 7.81 1.46
CA ARG A 40 -1.66 6.74 2.38
C ARG A 40 -0.62 5.81 1.75
N LYS A 41 -0.77 5.53 0.45
CA LYS A 41 0.18 4.79 -0.36
C LYS A 41 1.53 5.50 -0.43
N LYS A 42 1.57 6.81 -0.73
CA LYS A 42 2.84 7.56 -0.77
C LYS A 42 3.60 7.46 0.55
N THR A 43 2.90 7.53 1.68
CA THR A 43 3.51 7.36 3.01
C THR A 43 4.07 5.95 3.20
N HIS A 44 3.30 4.92 2.83
CA HIS A 44 3.72 3.53 2.90
C HIS A 44 4.97 3.28 2.03
N ASP A 45 4.93 3.71 0.77
CA ASP A 45 6.03 3.58 -0.18
C ASP A 45 7.31 4.25 0.33
N GLY A 46 7.21 5.46 0.89
CA GLY A 46 8.34 6.18 1.45
C GLY A 46 8.96 5.51 2.67
N MET A 47 8.12 4.90 3.53
CA MET A 47 8.58 4.14 4.69
C MET A 47 9.27 2.85 4.25
N VAL A 48 8.63 2.10 3.36
CA VAL A 48 9.11 0.81 2.89
C VAL A 48 10.38 0.95 2.05
N SER A 49 10.47 1.96 1.17
CA SER A 49 11.71 2.28 0.43
C SER A 49 12.88 2.58 1.37
N LYS A 50 12.68 3.42 2.41
CA LYS A 50 13.70 3.68 3.44
C LYS A 50 14.10 2.42 4.21
N ALA A 51 13.16 1.52 4.45
CA ALA A 51 13.38 0.28 5.16
C ALA A 51 14.20 -0.74 4.35
N PHE A 52 13.97 -0.80 3.02
CA PHE A 52 14.73 -1.69 2.13
C PHE A 52 16.14 -1.16 1.84
N GLY A 53 16.33 0.16 1.74
CA GLY A 53 17.62 0.80 1.46
C GLY A 53 18.20 0.55 0.06
N ASP A 54 17.61 -0.38 -0.71
CA ASP A 54 17.92 -0.72 -2.08
C ASP A 54 16.64 -0.65 -2.94
N ASP A 55 16.65 0.24 -3.92
CA ASP A 55 15.52 0.49 -4.82
C ASP A 55 15.13 -0.73 -5.66
N ASN A 56 16.07 -1.64 -5.96
CA ASN A 56 15.76 -2.87 -6.71
C ASN A 56 14.96 -3.86 -5.88
N VAL A 57 15.25 -3.93 -4.58
CA VAL A 57 14.51 -4.81 -3.65
C VAL A 57 13.12 -4.24 -3.40
N PHE A 58 13.01 -2.92 -3.22
CA PHE A 58 11.72 -2.24 -3.11
C PHE A 58 10.85 -2.39 -4.37
N SER A 59 11.43 -2.20 -5.55
CA SER A 59 10.74 -2.39 -6.84
C SER A 59 10.25 -3.84 -7.02
N SER A 60 11.08 -4.81 -6.65
CA SER A 60 10.71 -6.24 -6.70
C SER A 60 9.59 -6.58 -5.71
N TYR A 61 9.61 -5.98 -4.52
CA TYR A 61 8.55 -6.11 -3.53
C TYR A 61 7.23 -5.52 -4.07
N LYS A 62 7.26 -4.30 -4.60
CA LYS A 62 6.09 -3.65 -5.21
C LYS A 62 5.47 -4.48 -6.31
N LYS A 63 6.27 -4.99 -7.25
CA LYS A 63 5.78 -5.87 -8.33
C LYS A 63 5.07 -7.12 -7.79
N LYS A 64 5.63 -7.74 -6.75
CA LYS A 64 5.01 -8.94 -6.13
C LYS A 64 3.70 -8.59 -5.42
N VAL A 65 3.65 -7.46 -4.73
CA VAL A 65 2.42 -6.97 -4.08
C VAL A 65 1.38 -6.66 -5.15
N ASP A 66 1.73 -5.89 -6.17
CA ASP A 66 0.84 -5.46 -7.25
C ASP A 66 0.20 -6.65 -7.98
N ALA A 67 1.00 -7.67 -8.33
CA ALA A 67 0.50 -8.90 -8.94
C ALA A 67 -0.51 -9.65 -8.04
N LYS A 68 -0.30 -9.66 -6.72
CA LYS A 68 -1.23 -10.31 -5.77
C LYS A 68 -2.52 -9.53 -5.59
N ILE A 69 -2.47 -8.21 -5.65
CA ILE A 69 -3.65 -7.35 -5.43
C ILE A 69 -4.43 -7.05 -6.72
N GLN A 70 -3.86 -7.33 -7.89
CA GLN A 70 -4.46 -7.07 -9.20
C GLN A 70 -5.90 -7.62 -9.34
N PRO A 71 -6.21 -8.85 -8.90
CA PRO A 71 -7.58 -9.38 -8.97
C PRO A 71 -8.57 -8.55 -8.14
N PHE A 72 -8.12 -8.01 -7.01
CA PHE A 72 -8.94 -7.15 -6.15
C PHE A 72 -9.13 -5.76 -6.77
N LYS A 73 -8.11 -5.22 -7.44
CA LYS A 73 -8.23 -3.95 -8.19
C LYS A 73 -9.33 -4.02 -9.24
N TRP A 74 -9.40 -5.13 -9.96
CA TRP A 74 -10.42 -5.37 -10.97
C TRP A 74 -11.80 -5.55 -10.33
N LYS A 75 -11.90 -6.41 -9.31
CA LYS A 75 -13.16 -6.73 -8.64
C LYS A 75 -13.82 -5.50 -8.00
N TYR A 76 -13.03 -4.62 -7.40
CA TYR A 76 -13.54 -3.44 -6.68
C TYR A 76 -13.45 -2.15 -7.49
N LYS A 77 -13.16 -2.22 -8.80
CA LYS A 77 -12.90 -1.03 -9.66
C LYS A 77 -11.85 -0.08 -9.07
N MET A 78 -10.96 -0.60 -8.23
CA MET A 78 -9.84 0.10 -7.63
C MET A 78 -8.64 0.20 -8.60
N ALA A 79 -8.89 0.17 -9.92
CA ALA A 79 -7.85 0.25 -10.94
C ALA A 79 -7.02 1.55 -10.83
N SER A 80 -7.61 2.62 -10.28
CA SER A 80 -6.90 3.88 -10.00
C SER A 80 -5.95 3.80 -8.80
N LEU A 81 -6.09 2.79 -7.93
CA LEU A 81 -5.17 2.52 -6.83
C LEU A 81 -3.98 1.74 -7.39
N VAL A 82 -3.16 2.40 -8.19
CA VAL A 82 -1.86 1.86 -8.61
C VAL A 82 -1.00 1.70 -7.36
N PHE A 83 -0.35 0.55 -7.16
CA PHE A 83 0.62 0.32 -6.07
C PHE A 83 2.03 0.36 -6.66
#